data_AF-A0A955JQJ0-F1
#
_entry.id   AF-A0A955JQJ0-F1
#
_cell.length_a   1.000
_cell.length_b   1.000
_cell.length_c   1.000
_cell.angle_alpha   90.00
_cell.angle_beta   90.00
_cell.angle_gamma   90.00
#
_symmetry.space_group_name_H-M   'P 1'
#
loop_
_entity.id
_entity.type
_entity.pdbx_description
1 polymer ?
#
loop_
_entity_poly.entity_id
_entity_poly.type
_entity_poly.pdbx_seq_one_letter_code
_entity_poly.pdbx_strand_id
1 'polypeptide(L)'
;MKHITNLKFVALFAFLVAIPFVAGAYSERAYAEEKTTQKQEQKADTKEEAKEEPTFAYIAQPGDSYSLMARKAIQSYGIVNKVNLSQAQIIFAETMLTQEAGSPSILVGQKVVIKQSTVKNWIEKAQKLSDKEKAAWNVYAQGANFNTDNVGEPRS
;
A
#
# COMPACT_ATOMS: atom_id res chain seq x y z
N MET A 1 14.60 7.70 40.33
CA MET A 1 15.40 6.48 40.06
C MET A 1 14.65 5.73 38.96
N LYS A 2 14.99 5.87 37.66
CA LYS A 2 15.92 5.02 36.86
C LYS A 2 15.73 3.53 37.22
N HIS A 3 15.30 2.63 36.33
CA HIS A 3 15.88 2.21 35.03
C HIS A 3 14.76 1.58 34.16
N ILE A 4 14.47 1.98 32.91
CA ILE A 4 15.06 1.61 31.59
C ILE A 4 15.54 0.16 31.46
N THR A 5 14.94 -0.62 30.55
CA THR A 5 15.68 -1.54 29.66
C THR A 5 14.91 -1.77 28.35
N ASN A 6 15.52 -1.34 27.24
CA ASN A 6 15.12 -1.65 25.86
C ASN A 6 15.79 -2.95 25.44
N LEU A 7 15.10 -3.85 24.74
CA LEU A 7 15.71 -5.04 24.13
C LEU A 7 15.74 -4.87 22.62
N LYS A 8 16.95 -4.61 22.07
CA LYS A 8 17.27 -4.66 20.65
C LYS A 8 17.79 -6.05 20.33
N PHE A 9 17.17 -6.76 19.40
CA PHE A 9 17.76 -7.95 18.79
C PHE A 9 18.50 -7.54 17.51
N VAL A 10 19.83 -7.61 17.55
CA VAL A 10 20.71 -7.59 16.39
C VAL A 10 21.29 -9.00 16.31
N ALA A 11 20.94 -9.77 15.29
CA ALA A 11 21.59 -11.03 14.98
C ALA A 11 22.55 -10.80 13.81
N LEU A 12 23.83 -10.71 14.17
CA LEU A 12 24.99 -10.66 13.30
C LEU A 12 25.32 -12.11 12.91
N PHE A 13 25.21 -12.48 11.63
CA PHE A 13 25.79 -13.73 11.13
C PHE A 13 27.06 -13.42 10.34
N ALA A 14 28.18 -13.79 10.94
CA ALA A 14 29.50 -13.68 10.36
C ALA A 14 29.79 -14.85 9.40
N PHE A 15 30.46 -14.49 8.32
CA PHE A 15 31.05 -15.30 7.25
C PHE A 15 32.04 -16.36 7.76
N LEU A 16 32.11 -17.53 7.11
CA LEU A 16 33.38 -18.23 6.86
C LEU A 16 33.30 -19.09 5.59
N VAL A 17 34.36 -18.97 4.78
CA VAL A 17 34.55 -19.41 3.39
C VAL A 17 35.27 -20.76 3.34
N ALA A 18 34.92 -21.61 2.37
CA ALA A 18 35.87 -22.54 1.76
C ALA A 18 35.44 -22.88 0.32
N ILE A 19 36.10 -22.29 -0.67
CA ILE A 19 36.01 -22.65 -2.09
C ILE A 19 37.21 -23.55 -2.40
N PRO A 20 37.04 -24.82 -2.79
CA PRO A 20 38.12 -25.57 -3.44
C PRO A 20 38.09 -25.31 -4.95
N PHE A 21 39.21 -24.80 -5.44
CA PHE A 21 39.58 -24.76 -6.86
C PHE A 21 39.93 -26.19 -7.31
N VAL A 22 39.19 -26.74 -8.27
CA VAL A 22 39.56 -27.99 -8.96
C VAL A 22 39.51 -27.74 -10.46
N ALA A 23 40.69 -27.73 -11.09
CA ALA A 23 40.86 -27.83 -12.53
C ALA A 23 40.82 -29.32 -12.92
N GLY A 24 39.92 -29.69 -13.83
CA GLY A 24 39.83 -31.05 -14.35
C GLY A 24 38.79 -31.12 -15.46
N ALA A 25 39.24 -31.26 -16.71
CA ALA A 25 38.41 -31.47 -17.88
C ALA A 25 37.72 -32.85 -17.81
N TYR A 26 36.40 -32.92 -18.01
CA TYR A 26 35.72 -34.13 -18.45
C TYR A 26 34.49 -33.80 -19.31
N SER A 27 34.38 -34.61 -20.36
CA SER A 27 33.37 -34.66 -21.40
C SER A 27 32.12 -35.46 -20.96
N GLU A 28 30.99 -35.11 -21.58
CA GLU A 28 29.79 -35.91 -21.92
C GLU A 28 28.73 -36.33 -20.86
N ARG A 29 27.49 -35.97 -21.24
CA ARG A 29 26.21 -36.73 -21.18
C ARG A 29 25.70 -37.18 -19.80
N ALA A 30 24.55 -36.64 -19.40
CA ALA A 30 23.27 -37.36 -19.49
C ALA A 30 22.10 -36.50 -18.95
N TYR A 31 21.00 -36.49 -19.71
CA TYR A 31 19.68 -36.03 -19.29
C TYR A 31 19.14 -36.96 -18.19
N ALA A 32 18.56 -36.40 -17.13
CA ALA A 32 17.50 -37.05 -16.36
C ALA A 32 16.62 -35.99 -15.71
N GLU A 33 15.39 -35.86 -16.22
CA GLU A 33 14.28 -35.26 -15.50
C GLU A 33 13.96 -36.13 -14.28
N GLU A 34 13.81 -35.53 -13.10
CA GLU A 34 13.14 -36.19 -11.99
C GLU A 34 12.01 -35.27 -11.48
N LYS A 35 10.79 -35.60 -11.90
CA LYS A 35 9.56 -35.21 -11.20
C LYS A 35 9.56 -35.93 -9.86
N THR A 36 9.52 -35.19 -8.76
CA THR A 36 9.04 -35.75 -7.49
C THR A 36 8.09 -34.77 -6.83
N THR A 37 6.82 -35.10 -6.97
CA THR A 37 5.69 -34.58 -6.20
C THR A 37 5.99 -34.77 -4.70
N GLN A 38 6.05 -33.68 -3.92
CA GLN A 38 5.98 -33.76 -2.47
C GLN A 38 4.69 -33.13 -1.96
N LYS A 39 3.94 -34.02 -1.33
CA LYS A 39 2.64 -33.89 -0.71
C LYS A 39 2.72 -33.02 0.54
N GLN A 40 1.65 -32.25 0.72
CA GLN A 40 1.31 -31.45 1.88
C GLN A 40 1.59 -32.14 3.22
N GLU A 41 2.24 -31.41 4.12
CA GLU A 41 2.14 -31.66 5.56
C GLU A 41 1.60 -30.38 6.20
N GLN A 42 0.29 -30.38 6.45
CA GLN A 42 -0.42 -29.35 7.20
C GLN A 42 0.00 -29.45 8.66
N LYS A 43 0.88 -28.54 9.09
CA LYS A 43 1.00 -28.22 10.51
C LYS A 43 -0.06 -27.16 10.81
N ALA A 44 -1.11 -27.59 11.51
CA ALA A 44 -2.11 -26.69 12.09
C ALA A 44 -1.42 -25.87 13.19
N ASP A 45 -0.90 -24.72 12.80
CA ASP A 45 -0.61 -23.63 13.72
C ASP A 45 -1.91 -22.84 13.83
N THR A 46 -2.50 -22.83 15.03
CA THR A 46 -3.64 -21.98 15.36
C THR A 46 -3.12 -20.54 15.34
N LYS A 47 -3.03 -19.98 14.12
CA LYS A 47 -2.86 -18.56 13.89
C LYS A 47 -4.15 -17.93 14.39
N GLU A 48 -4.09 -17.34 15.58
CA GLU A 48 -4.97 -16.25 15.94
C GLU A 48 -5.03 -15.34 14.72
N GLU A 49 -6.18 -15.33 14.03
CA GLU A 49 -6.40 -14.45 12.89
C GLU A 49 -6.29 -13.02 13.40
N ALA A 50 -5.08 -12.47 13.32
CA ALA A 50 -4.86 -11.06 13.44
C ALA A 50 -5.76 -10.42 12.38
N LYS A 51 -6.87 -9.82 12.83
CA LYS A 51 -7.84 -9.18 11.97
C LYS A 51 -7.10 -8.17 11.10
N GLU A 52 -6.90 -8.51 9.82
CA GLU A 52 -6.18 -7.65 8.91
C GLU A 52 -6.90 -6.31 8.82
N GLU A 53 -6.14 -5.21 8.89
CA GLU A 53 -6.70 -3.87 8.78
C GLU A 53 -7.37 -3.72 7.41
N PRO A 54 -8.63 -3.24 7.33
CA PRO A 54 -9.27 -2.96 6.05
C PRO A 54 -8.44 -2.00 5.19
N THR A 55 -8.34 -2.27 3.89
CA THR A 55 -7.57 -1.46 2.95
C THR A 55 -8.33 -1.23 1.65
N PHE A 56 -7.98 -0.13 0.97
CA PHE A 56 -8.30 0.12 -0.42
C PHE A 56 -7.10 -0.31 -1.27
N ALA A 57 -7.31 -1.20 -2.22
CA ALA A 57 -6.26 -1.69 -3.10
C ALA A 57 -6.62 -1.43 -4.56
N TYR A 58 -5.67 -0.90 -5.31
CA TYR A 58 -5.83 -0.55 -6.72
C TYR A 58 -4.64 -1.06 -7.54
N ILE A 59 -4.87 -1.31 -8.83
CA ILE A 59 -3.80 -1.60 -9.79
C ILE A 59 -3.64 -0.38 -10.69
N ALA A 60 -2.49 0.27 -10.64
CA ALA A 60 -2.24 1.50 -11.38
C ALA A 60 -2.35 1.32 -12.89
N GLN A 61 -3.15 2.18 -13.53
CA GLN A 61 -3.34 2.22 -14.97
C GLN A 61 -2.62 3.42 -15.60
N PRO A 62 -2.43 3.44 -16.94
CA PRO A 62 -1.87 4.60 -17.61
C PRO A 62 -2.65 5.89 -17.29
N GLY A 63 -1.95 6.94 -16.86
CA GLY A 63 -2.58 8.22 -16.50
C GLY A 63 -3.17 8.27 -15.08
N ASP A 64 -3.13 7.19 -14.31
CA ASP A 64 -3.45 7.25 -12.88
C ASP A 64 -2.31 7.93 -12.10
N SER A 65 -2.66 8.50 -10.96
CA SER A 65 -1.72 9.01 -9.97
C SER A 65 -2.10 8.54 -8.57
N TYR A 66 -1.16 8.61 -7.63
CA TYR A 66 -1.46 8.31 -6.24
C TYR A 66 -2.57 9.22 -5.69
N SER A 67 -2.59 10.50 -6.06
CA SER A 67 -3.62 11.44 -5.62
C SER A 67 -5.02 11.07 -6.14
N LEU A 68 -5.12 10.58 -7.39
CA LEU A 68 -6.39 10.06 -7.92
C LEU A 68 -6.85 8.82 -7.15
N MET A 69 -5.95 7.90 -6.82
CA MET A 69 -6.27 6.72 -6.01
C MET A 69 -6.67 7.09 -4.57
N ALA A 70 -6.00 8.08 -3.98
CA ALA A 70 -6.37 8.65 -2.69
C ALA A 70 -7.79 9.24 -2.73
N ARG A 71 -8.12 10.01 -3.78
CA ARG A 71 -9.46 10.55 -4.01
C ARG A 71 -10.51 9.43 -4.10
N LYS A 72 -10.23 8.37 -4.88
CA LYS A 72 -11.13 7.21 -4.99
C LYS A 72 -11.34 6.54 -3.63
N ALA A 73 -10.28 6.36 -2.83
CA ALA A 73 -10.37 5.79 -1.49
C ALA A 73 -11.24 6.65 -0.55
N ILE A 74 -11.07 7.98 -0.59
CA ILE A 74 -11.88 8.93 0.20
C ILE A 74 -13.36 8.87 -0.19
N GLN A 75 -13.65 8.90 -1.49
CA GLN A 75 -15.03 8.83 -1.99
C GLN A 75 -15.67 7.48 -1.69
N SER A 76 -14.95 6.38 -1.88
CA SER A 76 -15.40 5.02 -1.54
C SER A 76 -15.70 4.90 -0.06
N TYR A 77 -14.83 5.44 0.81
CA TYR A 77 -15.09 5.50 2.24
C TYR A 77 -16.36 6.30 2.54
N GLY A 78 -16.53 7.47 1.90
CA GLY A 78 -17.72 8.32 2.05
C GLY A 78 -19.02 7.60 1.70
N ILE A 79 -19.03 6.87 0.57
CA ILE A 79 -20.18 6.08 0.12
C ILE A 79 -20.48 4.94 1.11
N VAL A 80 -19.48 4.11 1.44
CA VAL A 80 -19.65 2.94 2.32
C VAL A 80 -20.09 3.34 3.73
N ASN A 81 -19.53 4.43 4.27
CA ASN A 81 -19.79 4.87 5.65
C ASN A 81 -20.88 5.95 5.73
N LYS A 82 -21.54 6.29 4.61
CA LYS A 82 -22.57 7.35 4.52
C LYS A 82 -22.09 8.70 5.05
N VAL A 83 -20.82 9.03 4.80
CA VAL A 83 -20.21 10.31 5.15
C VAL A 83 -20.29 11.24 3.95
N ASN A 84 -21.06 12.32 4.09
CA ASN A 84 -21.12 13.36 3.06
C ASN A 84 -19.91 14.31 3.20
N LEU A 85 -19.18 14.51 2.11
CA LEU A 85 -17.99 15.36 2.05
C LEU A 85 -18.17 16.39 0.95
N SER A 86 -17.88 17.66 1.26
CA SER A 86 -17.79 18.68 0.22
C SER A 86 -16.55 18.45 -0.65
N GLN A 87 -16.54 19.01 -1.85
CA GLN A 87 -15.37 18.96 -2.73
C GLN A 87 -14.11 19.51 -2.06
N ALA A 88 -14.23 20.62 -1.32
CA ALA A 88 -13.11 21.18 -0.54
C ALA A 88 -12.56 20.20 0.50
N GLN A 89 -13.43 19.44 1.18
CA GLN A 89 -13.03 18.44 2.17
C GLN A 89 -12.33 17.24 1.51
N ILE A 90 -12.82 16.81 0.34
CA ILE A 90 -12.16 15.77 -0.46
C ILE A 90 -10.75 16.21 -0.87
N ILE A 91 -10.60 17.43 -1.40
CA ILE A 91 -9.28 17.95 -1.80
C ILE A 91 -8.32 18.04 -0.61
N PHE A 92 -8.80 18.56 0.53
CA PHE A 92 -7.99 18.60 1.75
C PHE A 92 -7.51 17.20 2.14
N ALA A 93 -8.43 16.24 2.28
CA ALA A 93 -8.08 14.87 2.69
C ALA A 93 -7.15 14.19 1.68
N GLU A 94 -7.38 14.36 0.37
CA GLU A 94 -6.51 13.84 -0.69
C GLU A 94 -5.10 14.42 -0.61
N THR A 95 -5.00 15.74 -0.40
CA THR A 95 -3.72 16.43 -0.32
C THR A 95 -2.91 15.93 0.86
N MET A 96 -3.55 15.82 2.03
CA MET A 96 -2.90 15.35 3.24
C MET A 96 -2.51 13.87 3.15
N LEU A 97 -3.37 13.01 2.59
CA LEU A 97 -3.08 11.59 2.40
C LEU A 97 -1.93 11.39 1.41
N THR A 98 -1.91 12.16 0.32
CA THR A 98 -0.83 12.13 -0.68
C THR A 98 0.50 12.58 -0.06
N GLN A 99 0.49 13.65 0.73
CA GLN A 99 1.67 14.13 1.44
C GLN A 99 2.16 13.14 2.49
N GLU A 100 1.27 12.53 3.28
CA GLU A 100 1.63 11.51 4.27
C GLU A 100 2.30 10.29 3.62
N ALA A 101 1.86 9.93 2.42
CA ALA A 101 2.47 8.86 1.63
C ALA A 101 3.82 9.26 0.98
N GLY A 102 4.27 10.50 1.13
CA GLY A 102 5.50 11.01 0.51
C GLY A 102 5.36 11.33 -0.98
N SER A 103 4.14 11.57 -1.46
CA SER A 103 3.83 11.91 -2.86
C SER A 103 4.49 10.94 -3.87
N PRO A 104 4.26 9.63 -3.74
CA PRO A 104 5.00 8.64 -4.52
C PRO A 104 4.64 8.74 -6.01
N SER A 105 5.65 8.56 -6.86
CA SER A 105 5.41 8.19 -8.27
C SER A 105 5.01 6.72 -8.33
N ILE A 106 3.96 6.41 -9.10
CA ILE A 106 3.45 5.05 -9.26
C ILE A 106 3.71 4.57 -10.69
N LEU A 107 4.09 3.30 -10.83
CA LEU A 107 4.29 2.67 -12.13
C LEU A 107 3.01 1.97 -12.58
N VAL A 108 2.78 1.88 -13.89
CA VAL A 108 1.67 1.09 -14.45
C VAL A 108 1.81 -0.38 -14.01
N GLY A 109 0.70 -0.99 -13.60
CA GLY A 109 0.65 -2.34 -13.06
C GLY A 109 1.05 -2.45 -11.58
N GLN A 110 1.54 -1.37 -10.97
CA GLN A 110 1.87 -1.36 -9.54
C GLN A 110 0.60 -1.49 -8.69
N LYS A 111 0.63 -2.42 -7.74
CA LYS A 111 -0.39 -2.50 -6.69
C LYS A 111 -0.16 -1.38 -5.68
N VAL A 112 -1.17 -0.54 -5.49
CA VAL A 112 -1.19 0.53 -4.48
C VAL A 112 -2.19 0.14 -3.41
N VAL A 113 -1.75 0.21 -2.14
CA VAL A 113 -2.58 -0.14 -0.98
C VAL A 113 -2.65 1.07 -0.06
N ILE A 114 -3.87 1.52 0.24
CA ILE A 114 -4.16 2.65 1.12
C ILE A 114 -4.96 2.12 2.31
N LYS A 115 -4.43 2.32 3.51
CA LYS A 115 -5.06 1.89 4.76
C LYS A 115 -6.37 2.63 5.01
N GLN A 116 -7.43 1.90 5.36
CA GLN A 116 -8.73 2.52 5.66
C GLN A 116 -8.64 3.42 6.91
N SER A 117 -7.80 3.08 7.91
CA SER A 117 -7.62 3.94 9.09
C SER A 117 -7.00 5.29 8.73
N THR A 118 -6.03 5.34 7.82
CA THR A 118 -5.42 6.57 7.33
C THR A 118 -6.44 7.44 6.58
N VAL A 119 -7.25 6.83 5.71
CA VAL A 119 -8.35 7.54 5.02
C VAL A 119 -9.34 8.13 6.02
N LYS A 120 -9.78 7.32 6.99
CA LYS A 120 -10.70 7.75 8.06
C LYS A 120 -10.14 8.93 8.84
N ASN A 121 -8.87 8.88 9.26
CA ASN A 121 -8.23 9.96 10.01
C ASN A 121 -8.27 11.30 9.26
N TRP A 122 -7.95 11.29 7.96
CA TRP A 122 -7.98 12.51 7.15
C TRP A 122 -9.39 13.00 6.84
N ILE A 123 -10.35 12.09 6.67
CA ILE A 123 -11.78 12.44 6.55
C ILE A 123 -12.28 13.11 7.83
N GLU A 124 -11.96 12.57 9.01
CA GLU A 124 -12.38 13.15 10.29
C GLU A 124 -11.80 14.55 10.52
N LYS A 125 -10.57 14.79 10.05
CA LYS A 125 -9.97 16.14 10.05
C LYS A 125 -10.65 17.04 9.03
N ALA A 126 -10.96 16.53 7.83
CA ALA A 126 -11.66 17.28 6.79
C ALA A 126 -13.06 17.73 7.24
N GLN A 127 -13.78 16.89 7.97
CA GLN A 127 -15.10 17.21 8.52
C GLN A 127 -15.07 18.36 9.53
N LYS A 128 -13.92 18.63 10.15
CA LYS A 128 -13.73 19.69 11.14
C LYS A 128 -13.31 21.03 10.52
N LEU A 129 -13.12 21.10 9.20
CA LEU A 129 -12.79 22.36 8.53
C LEU A 129 -13.92 23.38 8.73
N SER A 130 -13.55 24.56 9.19
CA SER A 130 -14.41 25.74 9.24
C SER A 130 -14.86 26.18 7.85
N ASP A 131 -15.87 27.03 7.78
CA ASP A 131 -16.35 27.57 6.50
C ASP A 131 -15.26 28.37 5.77
N LYS A 132 -14.43 29.11 6.52
CA LYS A 132 -13.29 29.85 5.96
C LYS A 132 -12.25 28.90 5.36
N GLU A 133 -11.93 27.79 6.04
CA GLU A 133 -10.99 26.80 5.52
C GLU A 133 -11.57 26.06 4.31
N LYS A 134 -12.86 25.69 4.35
CA LYS A 134 -13.54 25.11 3.18
C LYS A 134 -13.49 26.07 1.99
N ALA A 135 -13.72 27.36 2.18
CA ALA A 135 -13.61 28.35 1.11
C ALA A 135 -12.18 28.45 0.56
N ALA A 136 -11.17 28.42 1.44
CA ALA A 136 -9.76 28.42 1.03
C ALA A 136 -9.40 27.18 0.21
N TRP A 137 -9.91 26.00 0.58
CA TRP A 137 -9.69 24.76 -0.18
C TRP A 137 -10.52 24.67 -1.45
N ASN A 138 -11.66 25.36 -1.52
CA ASN A 138 -12.53 25.33 -2.68
C ASN A 138 -11.88 25.92 -3.94
N VAL A 139 -10.86 26.77 -3.80
CA VAL A 139 -10.10 27.29 -4.96
C VAL A 139 -9.42 26.16 -5.74
N TYR A 140 -8.97 25.12 -5.04
CA TYR A 140 -8.34 23.94 -5.65
C TYR A 140 -9.38 22.94 -6.15
N ALA A 141 -10.59 22.95 -5.61
CA ALA A 141 -11.68 22.08 -6.03
C ALA A 141 -12.26 22.44 -7.40
N GLN A 142 -12.31 23.73 -7.75
CA GLN A 142 -13.02 24.22 -8.95
C GLN A 142 -12.51 23.65 -10.28
N GLY A 143 -11.24 23.25 -10.36
CA GLY A 143 -10.64 22.64 -11.57
C GLY A 143 -10.41 21.13 -11.45
N ALA A 144 -10.78 20.51 -10.33
CA ALA A 144 -10.44 19.12 -10.07
C ALA A 144 -11.50 18.17 -10.65
N ASN A 145 -11.04 17.08 -11.27
CA ASN A 145 -11.93 16.00 -11.68
C ASN A 145 -12.28 15.12 -10.46
N PHE A 146 -13.57 15.02 -10.14
CA PHE A 146 -14.08 14.18 -9.05
C PHE A 146 -14.67 12.85 -9.52
N ASN A 147 -14.70 12.58 -10.83
CA ASN A 147 -15.04 11.25 -11.32
C ASN A 147 -13.83 10.32 -11.11
N THR A 148 -13.99 9.32 -10.25
CA THR A 148 -12.96 8.31 -9.96
C THR A 148 -13.34 6.90 -10.40
N ASP A 149 -14.42 6.74 -11.17
CA ASP A 149 -14.96 5.44 -11.55
C ASP A 149 -13.88 4.57 -12.23
N ASN A 150 -13.09 5.19 -13.12
CA ASN A 150 -12.04 4.53 -13.90
C ASN A 150 -10.64 4.54 -13.24
N VAL A 151 -10.49 5.04 -12.01
CA VAL A 151 -9.17 5.09 -11.35
C VAL A 151 -8.84 3.72 -10.78
N GLY A 152 -7.69 3.15 -11.16
CA GLY A 152 -7.29 1.82 -10.70
C GLY A 152 -8.07 0.65 -11.29
N GLU A 153 -8.91 0.90 -12.31
CA GLU A 153 -9.70 -0.10 -13.03
C GLU A 153 -9.15 -0.33 -14.45
N PRO A 154 -9.09 -1.57 -14.96
CA PRO A 154 -8.68 -1.83 -16.34
C PRO A 154 -9.52 -1.01 -17.33
N ARG A 155 -8.87 -0.35 -18.29
CA ARG A 155 -9.56 0.35 -19.38
C ARG A 155 -9.73 -0.60 -20.56
N SER A 156 -10.98 -0.84 -20.96
CA SER A 156 -11.39 -1.63 -22.13
C SER A 156 -11.30 -0.84 -23.43
#